data_AF-A0A973G3D0-F1
#
_entry.id   AF-A0A973G3D0-F1
#
_cell.length_a   1.000
_cell.length_b   1.000
_cell.length_c   1.000
_cell.angle_alpha   90.00
_cell.angle_beta   90.00
_cell.angle_gamma   90.00
#
_symmetry.space_group_name_H-M   'P 1'
#
loop_
_entity.id
_entity.type
_entity.pdbx_description
1 polymer ?
#
loop_
_entity_poly.entity_id
_entity_poly.type
_entity_poly.pdbx_seq_one_letter_code
_entity_poly.pdbx_strand_id
1 'polypeptide(L)'
;MKRFDVFKEGTNSLFFVIILCLLLHASGTAHASFTIDDEKKLGKEFYEKLEKSNVLIHDQKIRTYINRVGSSVLAQSEKAPFDFHFYVIKDSAINAFATPGGYVYVNRGLITLVEKESELAAVLAHEIAHVNARHIASIIEKSQKIGIATLAAILAGAFLGGGGQLAAATTSFSLAAATTLNLKYSREHEEEADRLGMYYLVSAGYDGKAMLDFLKTMRRYEFYSNTIPSYFLTHPGTDERISYLDALLQTTYIHRGAESIIGNLKRTQTTLMFGEKNLDSSLKHFQNELQKNQNDVDALYGIAVIQERLGRYPESIENFRRALSLSPNDEDVARDLGIVYFKLGRTSEAIDCLQRAIAIDGNNTDAYLYLGRSYEQLGDYATALSIYKKLENKRIDDADVYYSIAVAYGKTHNPGDSHYNFGLYFKKKNKRDSALYHFKEALKYFPQYSEKYEEIEREIKSVRR
;
A
#
# COMPACT_ATOMS: atom_id res chain seq x y z
N MET A 1 -32.55 15.71 -90.20
CA MET A 1 -33.30 16.24 -89.04
C MET A 1 -33.47 15.12 -88.00
N LYS A 2 -32.49 14.93 -87.10
CA LYS A 2 -32.61 14.16 -85.86
C LYS A 2 -31.70 14.86 -84.84
N ARG A 3 -32.32 15.26 -83.72
CA ARG A 3 -31.83 16.14 -82.65
C ARG A 3 -32.15 15.39 -81.35
N PHE A 4 -31.32 15.55 -80.32
CA PHE A 4 -31.45 14.98 -78.95
C PHE A 4 -31.19 13.46 -78.91
N ASP A 5 -30.42 12.85 -78.00
CA ASP A 5 -30.07 13.11 -76.60
C ASP A 5 -28.74 12.43 -76.28
N VAL A 6 -27.70 13.12 -75.80
CA VAL A 6 -26.65 12.52 -74.93
C VAL A 6 -25.93 13.64 -74.17
N PHE A 7 -26.61 14.40 -73.32
CA PHE A 7 -25.92 15.27 -72.34
C PHE A 7 -26.83 15.47 -71.13
N LYS A 8 -27.06 14.40 -70.36
CA LYS A 8 -27.75 14.53 -69.06
C LYS A 8 -27.36 13.53 -67.97
N GLU A 9 -26.29 12.74 -68.17
CA GLU A 9 -25.88 11.74 -67.16
C GLU A 9 -24.57 12.07 -66.43
N GLY A 10 -23.74 13.00 -66.95
CA GLY A 10 -22.44 13.30 -66.36
C GLY A 10 -22.45 14.26 -65.17
N THR A 11 -23.40 15.19 -65.11
CA THR A 11 -23.41 16.26 -64.09
C THR A 11 -23.98 15.81 -62.75
N ASN A 12 -24.98 14.92 -62.75
CA ASN A 12 -25.55 14.37 -61.52
C ASN A 12 -24.57 13.44 -60.80
N SER A 13 -23.77 12.66 -61.56
CA SER A 13 -22.79 11.73 -60.98
C SER A 13 -21.63 12.47 -60.31
N LEU A 14 -21.13 13.55 -60.92
CA LEU A 14 -20.07 14.37 -60.34
C LEU A 14 -20.54 15.13 -59.09
N PHE A 15 -21.78 15.64 -59.08
CA PHE A 15 -22.36 16.30 -57.91
C PHE A 15 -22.62 15.31 -56.76
N PHE A 16 -23.04 14.08 -57.07
CA PHE A 16 -23.20 13.01 -56.07
C PHE A 16 -21.86 12.58 -55.47
N VAL A 17 -20.81 12.48 -56.29
CA VAL A 17 -19.45 12.15 -55.81
C VAL A 17 -18.88 13.27 -54.94
N ILE A 18 -19.11 14.54 -55.29
CA ILE A 18 -18.67 15.67 -54.45
C ILE A 18 -19.43 15.72 -53.13
N ILE A 19 -20.75 15.49 -53.12
CA ILE A 19 -21.55 15.41 -51.89
C ILE A 19 -21.15 14.19 -51.06
N LEU A 20 -20.89 13.03 -51.66
CA LEU A 20 -20.45 11.83 -50.96
C LEU A 20 -19.05 12.03 -50.36
N CYS A 21 -18.14 12.68 -51.09
CA CYS A 21 -16.83 13.08 -50.57
C CYS A 21 -16.97 14.10 -49.43
N LEU A 22 -17.83 15.10 -49.55
CA LEU A 22 -18.08 16.08 -48.47
C LEU A 22 -18.74 15.42 -47.25
N LEU A 23 -19.63 14.44 -47.42
CA LEU A 23 -20.25 13.68 -46.32
C LEU A 23 -19.24 12.73 -45.66
N LEU A 24 -18.34 12.12 -46.43
CA LEU A 24 -17.24 11.28 -45.90
C LEU A 24 -16.17 12.10 -45.18
N HIS A 25 -15.96 13.37 -45.54
CA HIS A 25 -15.08 14.31 -44.84
C HIS A 25 -15.78 15.06 -43.69
N ALA A 26 -17.11 15.09 -43.66
CA ALA A 26 -17.91 15.72 -42.59
C ALA A 26 -18.24 14.76 -41.43
N SER A 27 -18.07 13.44 -41.62
CA SER A 27 -17.98 12.51 -40.51
C SER A 27 -16.62 12.68 -39.84
N GLY A 28 -16.50 13.68 -38.97
CA GLY A 28 -15.46 13.72 -37.96
C GLY A 28 -15.41 12.35 -37.31
N THR A 29 -14.26 11.69 -37.38
CA THR A 29 -14.04 10.42 -36.70
C THR A 29 -14.30 10.65 -35.23
N ALA A 30 -15.47 10.22 -34.74
CA ALA A 30 -15.78 10.15 -33.33
C ALA A 30 -14.84 9.10 -32.73
N HIS A 31 -13.64 9.52 -32.39
CA HIS A 31 -12.73 8.73 -31.57
C HIS A 31 -13.44 8.60 -30.23
N ALA A 32 -13.82 7.36 -29.87
CA ALA A 32 -14.24 7.07 -28.51
C ALA A 32 -13.05 7.42 -27.61
N SER A 33 -13.12 8.58 -26.95
CA SER A 33 -12.12 9.02 -25.96
C SER A 33 -12.17 8.07 -24.78
N PHE A 34 -11.01 7.82 -24.17
CA PHE A 34 -10.90 7.00 -22.98
C PHE A 34 -11.49 7.82 -21.82
N THR A 35 -12.70 7.44 -21.41
CA THR A 35 -13.50 8.23 -20.48
C THR A 35 -13.01 8.06 -19.04
N ILE A 36 -13.43 8.97 -18.16
CA ILE A 36 -13.17 8.84 -16.71
C ILE A 36 -13.75 7.53 -16.15
N ASP A 37 -14.88 7.06 -16.69
CA ASP A 37 -15.47 5.79 -16.27
C ASP A 37 -14.63 4.59 -16.74
N ASP A 38 -14.04 4.68 -17.93
CA ASP A 38 -13.10 3.67 -18.41
C ASP A 38 -11.82 3.63 -17.56
N GLU A 39 -11.31 4.79 -17.14
CA GLU A 39 -10.18 4.89 -16.21
C GLU A 39 -10.48 4.23 -14.87
N LYS A 40 -11.61 4.58 -14.24
CA LYS A 40 -12.05 3.99 -12.97
C LYS A 40 -12.19 2.49 -13.07
N LYS A 41 -12.79 2.01 -14.17
CA LYS A 41 -12.99 0.58 -14.40
C LYS A 41 -11.65 -0.14 -14.60
N LEU A 42 -10.75 0.42 -15.42
CA LEU A 42 -9.44 -0.17 -15.67
C LEU A 42 -8.58 -0.25 -14.41
N GLY A 43 -8.52 0.84 -13.63
CA GLY A 43 -7.81 0.88 -12.35
C GLY A 43 -8.30 -0.19 -11.39
N LYS A 44 -9.62 -0.31 -11.25
CA LYS A 44 -10.25 -1.34 -10.40
C LYS A 44 -9.92 -2.76 -10.86
N GLU A 45 -10.05 -3.05 -12.16
CA GLU A 45 -9.74 -4.38 -12.70
C GLU A 45 -8.25 -4.74 -12.53
N PHE A 46 -7.36 -3.75 -12.63
CA PHE A 46 -5.94 -3.93 -12.36
C PHE A 46 -5.67 -4.23 -10.88
N TYR A 47 -6.26 -3.44 -9.97
CA TYR A 47 -6.16 -3.68 -8.52
C TYR A 47 -6.64 -5.09 -8.15
N GLU A 48 -7.80 -5.52 -8.65
CA GLU A 48 -8.35 -6.85 -8.38
C GLU A 48 -7.43 -7.97 -8.85
N LYS A 49 -6.65 -7.76 -9.93
CA LYS A 49 -5.65 -8.74 -10.39
C LYS A 49 -4.46 -8.81 -9.44
N LEU A 50 -3.94 -7.67 -8.99
CA LEU A 50 -2.85 -7.65 -8.00
C LEU A 50 -3.26 -8.27 -6.66
N GLU A 51 -4.48 -7.98 -6.20
CA GLU A 51 -5.06 -8.56 -4.99
C GLU A 51 -5.12 -10.09 -5.10
N LYS A 52 -5.64 -10.62 -6.22
CA LYS A 52 -5.71 -12.08 -6.48
C LYS A 52 -4.35 -12.75 -6.55
N SER A 53 -3.31 -12.03 -7.00
CA SER A 53 -1.94 -12.52 -7.03
C SER A 53 -1.23 -12.46 -5.65
N ASN A 54 -1.88 -11.92 -4.61
CA ASN A 54 -1.34 -11.81 -3.25
C ASN A 54 -0.01 -11.02 -3.17
N VAL A 55 0.21 -10.09 -4.10
CA VAL A 55 1.43 -9.28 -4.15
C VAL A 55 1.36 -8.01 -3.31
N LEU A 56 0.18 -7.65 -2.82
CA LEU A 56 -0.02 -6.44 -2.02
C LEU A 56 0.29 -6.69 -0.54
N ILE A 57 0.90 -5.70 0.12
CA ILE A 57 1.11 -5.70 1.57
C ILE A 57 -0.15 -5.16 2.24
N HIS A 58 -0.74 -5.98 3.11
CA HIS A 58 -1.98 -5.65 3.84
C HIS A 58 -1.75 -5.18 5.28
N ASP A 59 -0.49 -5.10 5.72
CA ASP A 59 -0.15 -4.61 7.05
C ASP A 59 -0.75 -3.22 7.28
N GLN A 60 -1.57 -3.10 8.32
CA GLN A 60 -2.36 -1.89 8.56
C GLN A 60 -1.49 -0.69 8.94
N LYS A 61 -0.37 -0.90 9.65
CA LYS A 61 0.54 0.20 10.03
C LYS A 61 1.23 0.75 8.80
N ILE A 62 1.76 -0.13 7.94
CA ILE A 62 2.37 0.25 6.66
C ILE A 62 1.36 0.99 5.79
N ARG A 63 0.15 0.45 5.62
CA ARG A 63 -0.90 1.10 4.82
C ARG A 63 -1.29 2.46 5.39
N THR A 64 -1.45 2.58 6.70
CA THR A 64 -1.82 3.85 7.34
C THR A 64 -0.73 4.90 7.11
N TYR A 65 0.53 4.54 7.29
CA TYR A 65 1.65 5.44 7.05
C TYR A 65 1.70 5.93 5.59
N ILE A 66 1.72 5.00 4.63
CA ILE A 66 1.76 5.36 3.20
C ILE A 66 0.56 6.21 2.79
N ASN A 67 -0.65 5.87 3.26
CA ASN A 67 -1.83 6.68 2.99
C ASN A 67 -1.73 8.08 3.62
N ARG A 68 -1.15 8.24 4.81
CA ARG A 68 -0.97 9.56 5.43
C ARG A 68 0.01 10.43 4.66
N VAL A 69 1.13 9.88 4.20
CA VAL A 69 2.10 10.60 3.36
C VAL A 69 1.48 10.95 2.01
N GLY A 70 0.82 9.99 1.36
CA GLY A 70 0.15 10.23 0.08
C GLY A 70 -0.97 11.27 0.19
N SER A 71 -1.78 11.20 1.26
CA SER A 71 -2.89 12.13 1.48
C SER A 71 -2.44 13.55 1.83
N SER A 72 -1.31 13.71 2.55
CA SER A 72 -0.80 15.04 2.89
C SER A 72 -0.38 15.82 1.63
N VAL A 73 0.26 15.13 0.69
CA VAL A 73 0.63 15.69 -0.61
C VAL A 73 -0.59 15.87 -1.52
N LEU A 74 -1.46 14.86 -1.61
CA LEU A 74 -2.66 14.88 -2.44
C LEU A 74 -3.58 16.06 -2.10
N ALA A 75 -3.68 16.42 -0.82
CA ALA A 75 -4.48 17.55 -0.34
C ALA A 75 -4.07 18.90 -0.95
N GLN A 76 -2.87 19.01 -1.52
CA GLN A 76 -2.34 20.22 -2.18
C GLN A 76 -2.53 20.20 -3.70
N SER A 77 -3.09 19.13 -4.23
CA SER A 77 -3.34 18.98 -5.66
C SER A 77 -4.78 19.33 -6.02
N GLU A 78 -5.03 19.58 -7.31
CA GLU A 78 -6.40 19.75 -7.79
C GLU A 78 -7.21 18.46 -7.60
N LYS A 79 -8.50 18.62 -7.25
CA LYS A 79 -9.35 17.47 -6.99
C LYS A 79 -9.63 16.69 -8.28
N ALA A 80 -9.07 15.49 -8.36
CA ALA A 80 -9.35 14.55 -9.44
C ALA A 80 -10.82 14.07 -9.43
N PRO A 81 -11.35 13.60 -10.57
CA PRO A 81 -12.72 13.09 -10.69
C PRO A 81 -12.90 11.64 -10.14
N PHE A 82 -11.92 11.14 -9.39
CA PHE A 82 -11.88 9.82 -8.74
C PHE A 82 -11.13 9.90 -7.41
N ASP A 83 -11.32 8.88 -6.58
CA ASP A 83 -10.62 8.76 -5.29
C ASP A 83 -9.23 8.16 -5.49
N PHE A 84 -8.27 8.63 -4.69
CA PHE A 84 -6.92 8.07 -4.68
C PHE A 84 -6.79 6.92 -3.69
N HIS A 85 -5.97 5.94 -4.07
CA HIS A 85 -5.67 4.78 -3.26
C HIS A 85 -4.18 4.46 -3.33
N PHE A 86 -3.52 4.39 -2.18
CA PHE A 86 -2.10 4.08 -2.09
C PHE A 86 -1.87 2.64 -1.61
N TYR A 87 -1.05 1.90 -2.35
CA TYR A 87 -0.75 0.49 -2.07
C TYR A 87 0.75 0.22 -2.08
N VAL A 88 1.16 -0.77 -1.28
CA VAL A 88 2.55 -1.25 -1.26
C VAL A 88 2.62 -2.63 -1.87
N ILE A 89 3.56 -2.82 -2.81
CA ILE A 89 3.81 -4.10 -3.47
C ILE A 89 4.98 -4.82 -2.80
N LYS A 90 4.83 -6.14 -2.59
CA LYS A 90 5.85 -7.08 -2.05
C LYS A 90 6.99 -7.35 -3.05
N ASP A 91 7.57 -6.31 -3.62
CA ASP A 91 8.67 -6.40 -4.59
C ASP A 91 9.91 -5.65 -4.06
N SER A 92 11.08 -6.27 -4.18
CA SER A 92 12.37 -5.66 -3.86
C SER A 92 12.85 -4.66 -4.91
N ALA A 93 12.23 -4.65 -6.10
CA ALA A 93 12.55 -3.67 -7.13
C ALA A 93 12.28 -2.24 -6.65
N ILE A 94 13.16 -1.31 -7.00
CA ILE A 94 12.98 0.10 -6.68
C ILE A 94 12.08 0.70 -7.77
N ASN A 95 10.80 0.83 -7.44
CA ASN A 95 9.79 1.39 -8.34
C ASN A 95 8.62 2.03 -7.59
N ALA A 96 7.97 2.96 -8.25
CA ALA A 96 6.61 3.40 -7.98
C ALA A 96 5.92 3.62 -9.33
N PHE A 97 4.61 3.47 -9.36
CA PHE A 97 3.83 3.76 -10.55
C PHE A 97 2.37 4.00 -10.17
N ALA A 98 1.70 4.82 -10.96
CA ALA A 98 0.25 4.93 -10.92
C ALA A 98 -0.43 4.04 -11.98
N THR A 99 -1.71 3.75 -11.79
CA THR A 99 -2.62 3.29 -12.85
C THR A 99 -3.86 4.19 -12.91
N PRO A 100 -4.61 4.18 -14.02
CA PRO A 100 -5.78 5.04 -14.19
C PRO A 100 -6.80 4.89 -13.05
N GLY A 101 -7.57 5.95 -12.77
CA GLY A 101 -8.59 5.93 -11.72
C GLY A 101 -8.06 6.08 -10.30
N GLY A 102 -6.85 6.63 -10.11
CA GLY A 102 -6.37 7.07 -8.78
C GLY A 102 -5.55 6.05 -7.99
N TYR A 103 -5.13 4.95 -8.60
CA TYR A 103 -4.37 3.91 -7.92
C TYR A 103 -2.87 4.20 -8.01
N VAL A 104 -2.20 4.35 -6.86
CA VAL A 104 -0.76 4.58 -6.77
C VAL A 104 -0.12 3.42 -6.03
N TYR A 105 0.92 2.84 -6.63
CA TYR A 105 1.65 1.69 -6.12
C TYR A 105 3.09 2.07 -5.85
N VAL A 106 3.60 1.68 -4.69
CA VAL A 106 5.01 1.82 -4.33
C VAL A 106 5.57 0.46 -3.99
N ASN A 107 6.68 0.09 -4.61
CA ASN A 107 7.34 -1.17 -4.28
C ASN A 107 8.04 -1.03 -2.92
N ARG A 108 8.03 -2.13 -2.15
CA ARG A 108 8.79 -2.22 -0.90
C ARG A 108 10.24 -1.78 -1.06
N GLY A 109 10.91 -2.19 -2.15
CA GLY A 109 12.29 -1.83 -2.44
C GLY A 109 12.55 -0.32 -2.47
N LEU A 110 11.60 0.47 -2.97
CA LEU A 110 11.69 1.93 -2.96
C LEU A 110 11.57 2.49 -1.54
N ILE A 111 10.57 2.02 -0.78
CA ILE A 111 10.36 2.49 0.60
C ILE A 111 11.57 2.15 1.48
N THR A 112 12.22 1.01 1.27
CA THR A 112 13.44 0.63 2.01
C THR A 112 14.70 1.35 1.54
N LEU A 113 14.69 1.97 0.36
CA LEU A 113 15.84 2.70 -0.18
C LEU A 113 15.89 4.16 0.29
N VAL A 114 14.74 4.82 0.33
CA VAL A 114 14.68 6.26 0.68
C VAL A 114 15.25 6.52 2.07
N GLU A 115 16.01 7.61 2.21
CA GLU A 115 16.66 7.95 3.47
C GLU A 115 15.72 8.80 4.37
N LYS A 116 14.81 9.55 3.75
CA LYS A 116 13.94 10.53 4.40
C LYS A 116 12.49 10.37 3.96
N GLU A 117 11.55 10.74 4.84
CA GLU A 117 10.12 10.70 4.50
C GLU A 117 9.80 11.65 3.36
N SER A 118 10.45 12.81 3.30
CA SER A 118 10.29 13.77 2.21
C SER A 118 10.65 13.18 0.83
N GLU A 119 11.58 12.21 0.75
CA GLU A 119 11.92 11.54 -0.52
C GLU A 119 10.80 10.60 -0.97
N LEU A 120 10.20 9.86 -0.02
CA LEU A 120 9.00 9.07 -0.29
C LEU A 120 7.83 9.96 -0.70
N ALA A 121 7.63 11.08 0.00
CA ALA A 121 6.60 12.06 -0.33
C ALA A 121 6.84 12.65 -1.73
N ALA A 122 8.09 12.91 -2.13
CA ALA A 122 8.43 13.40 -3.46
C ALA A 122 8.05 12.40 -4.55
N VAL A 123 8.34 11.11 -4.35
CA VAL A 123 7.92 10.05 -5.28
C VAL A 123 6.40 9.98 -5.37
N LEU A 124 5.70 10.01 -4.23
CA LEU A 124 4.23 10.01 -4.23
C LEU A 124 3.65 11.27 -4.90
N ALA A 125 4.27 12.43 -4.71
CA ALA A 125 3.87 13.68 -5.37
C ALA A 125 4.00 13.57 -6.90
N HIS A 126 5.09 12.97 -7.37
CA HIS A 126 5.34 12.69 -8.79
C HIS A 126 4.28 11.77 -9.37
N GLU A 127 3.96 10.67 -8.69
CA GLU A 127 2.90 9.75 -9.14
C GLU A 127 1.51 10.39 -9.12
N ILE A 128 1.19 11.19 -8.10
CA ILE A 128 -0.06 11.98 -8.05
C ILE A 128 -0.13 12.95 -9.24
N ALA A 129 0.98 13.58 -9.60
CA ALA A 129 1.05 14.47 -10.76
C ALA A 129 0.78 13.73 -12.07
N HIS A 130 1.33 12.53 -12.27
CA HIS A 130 1.01 11.71 -13.45
C HIS A 130 -0.48 11.37 -13.55
N VAL A 131 -1.11 11.07 -12.41
CA VAL A 131 -2.54 10.76 -12.35
C VAL A 131 -3.38 11.99 -12.67
N ASN A 132 -3.09 13.13 -12.05
CA ASN A 132 -3.84 14.38 -12.26
C ASN A 132 -3.69 14.91 -13.69
N ALA A 133 -2.50 14.80 -14.28
CA ALA A 133 -2.25 15.15 -15.67
C ALA A 133 -2.75 14.09 -16.68
N ARG A 134 -3.38 12.99 -16.20
CA ARG A 134 -3.94 11.91 -17.01
C ARG A 134 -2.93 11.34 -18.02
N HIS A 135 -1.65 11.27 -17.64
CA HIS A 135 -0.57 10.83 -18.54
C HIS A 135 -0.75 9.39 -19.04
N ILE A 136 -1.20 8.47 -18.17
CA ILE A 136 -1.44 7.08 -18.59
C ILE A 136 -2.66 6.99 -19.52
N ALA A 137 -3.72 7.74 -19.23
CA ALA A 137 -4.89 7.80 -20.10
C ALA A 137 -4.51 8.31 -21.50
N SER A 138 -3.66 9.35 -21.58
CA SER A 138 -3.19 9.87 -22.87
C SER A 138 -2.29 8.89 -23.64
N ILE A 139 -1.50 8.07 -22.94
CA ILE A 139 -0.73 6.96 -23.55
C ILE A 139 -1.68 5.89 -24.12
N ILE A 140 -2.69 5.49 -23.34
CA ILE A 140 -3.68 4.46 -23.74
C ILE A 140 -4.53 4.94 -24.93
N GLU A 141 -4.98 6.20 -24.93
CA GLU A 141 -5.75 6.78 -26.04
C GLU A 141 -4.98 6.72 -27.37
N LYS A 142 -3.65 6.86 -27.31
CA LYS A 142 -2.77 6.72 -28.47
C LYS A 142 -2.53 5.27 -28.89
N SER A 143 -2.82 4.27 -28.05
CA SER A 143 -2.34 2.88 -28.20
C SER A 143 -3.37 1.83 -28.69
N GLN A 144 -4.33 2.20 -29.55
CA GLN A 144 -5.37 1.33 -30.13
C GLN A 144 -6.50 0.86 -29.18
N LYS A 145 -7.64 0.46 -29.76
CA LYS A 145 -8.88 0.03 -29.08
C LYS A 145 -8.78 -1.38 -28.47
N ILE A 146 -7.99 -1.55 -27.42
CA ILE A 146 -7.93 -2.79 -26.62
C ILE A 146 -9.01 -2.75 -25.53
N GLY A 147 -9.70 -3.86 -25.29
CA GLY A 147 -10.70 -3.96 -24.21
C GLY A 147 -10.07 -3.85 -22.82
N ILE A 148 -10.78 -3.22 -21.87
CA ILE A 148 -10.31 -2.92 -20.51
C ILE A 148 -9.78 -4.17 -19.78
N ALA A 149 -10.48 -5.31 -19.87
CA ALA A 149 -10.05 -6.55 -19.23
C ALA A 149 -8.74 -7.11 -19.78
N THR A 150 -8.54 -7.01 -21.09
CA THR A 150 -7.29 -7.40 -21.75
C THR A 150 -6.18 -6.44 -21.36
N LEU A 151 -6.44 -5.13 -21.40
CA LEU A 151 -5.48 -4.10 -21.00
C LEU A 151 -5.04 -4.26 -19.54
N ALA A 152 -5.97 -4.47 -18.60
CA ALA A 152 -5.67 -4.77 -17.22
C ALA A 152 -4.81 -6.04 -17.05
N ALA A 153 -4.99 -7.05 -17.92
CA ALA A 153 -4.22 -8.29 -17.84
C ALA A 153 -2.78 -8.06 -18.30
N ILE A 154 -2.62 -7.32 -19.40
CA ILE A 154 -1.32 -6.95 -19.94
C ILE A 154 -0.56 -6.09 -18.93
N LEU A 155 -1.20 -5.05 -18.39
CA LEU A 155 -0.61 -4.19 -17.37
C LEU A 155 -0.18 -5.02 -16.15
N ALA A 156 -1.07 -5.87 -15.61
CA ALA A 156 -0.73 -6.68 -14.45
C ALA A 156 0.46 -7.59 -14.75
N GLY A 157 0.51 -8.23 -15.93
CA GLY A 157 1.66 -9.03 -16.35
C GLY A 157 2.95 -8.22 -16.50
N ALA A 158 2.89 -7.01 -17.05
CA ALA A 158 4.05 -6.12 -17.24
C ALA A 158 4.66 -5.71 -15.91
N PHE A 159 3.84 -5.26 -14.96
CA PHE A 159 4.29 -4.77 -13.66
C PHE A 159 4.63 -5.89 -12.67
N LEU A 160 4.03 -7.06 -12.79
CA LEU A 160 4.37 -8.24 -11.97
C LEU A 160 5.57 -9.04 -12.51
N GLY A 161 5.83 -8.99 -13.81
CA GLY A 161 6.88 -9.77 -14.48
C GLY A 161 8.21 -9.05 -14.68
N GLY A 162 8.25 -7.73 -14.46
CA GLY A 162 9.42 -6.89 -14.79
C GLY A 162 10.46 -6.69 -13.68
N GLY A 163 10.23 -7.15 -12.45
CA GLY A 163 11.03 -6.75 -11.27
C GLY A 163 11.58 -7.86 -10.37
N GLY A 164 11.08 -9.11 -10.44
CA GLY A 164 11.47 -10.15 -9.48
C GLY A 164 11.32 -11.59 -10.00
N GLN A 165 12.12 -12.51 -9.44
CA GLN A 165 12.33 -13.92 -9.85
C GLN A 165 11.10 -14.85 -9.86
N LEU A 166 9.88 -14.35 -9.64
CA LEU A 166 8.68 -15.20 -9.48
C LEU A 166 7.82 -15.37 -10.75
N ALA A 167 8.35 -15.04 -11.94
CA ALA A 167 7.53 -14.93 -13.15
C ALA A 167 8.06 -15.69 -14.38
N ALA A 168 8.85 -16.76 -14.24
CA ALA A 168 9.32 -17.52 -15.41
C ALA A 168 8.39 -18.67 -15.87
N ALA A 169 7.45 -19.13 -15.04
CA ALA A 169 6.72 -20.38 -15.30
C ALA A 169 5.30 -20.24 -15.88
N THR A 170 4.70 -19.04 -15.94
CA THR A 170 3.28 -18.86 -16.34
C THR A 170 3.01 -17.75 -17.39
N THR A 171 4.05 -17.14 -17.97
CA THR A 171 3.99 -15.77 -18.54
C THR A 171 4.38 -15.63 -20.01
N SER A 172 4.51 -16.72 -20.78
CA SER A 172 4.88 -16.62 -22.21
C SER A 172 3.85 -15.86 -23.06
N PHE A 173 2.59 -15.76 -22.64
CA PHE A 173 1.56 -14.97 -23.34
C PHE A 173 1.49 -13.48 -22.90
N SER A 174 1.98 -13.14 -21.71
CA SER A 174 1.83 -11.77 -21.15
C SER A 174 2.97 -10.83 -21.53
N LEU A 175 4.20 -11.35 -21.69
CA LEU A 175 5.37 -10.53 -22.01
C LEU A 175 5.30 -9.94 -23.43
N ALA A 176 4.84 -10.73 -24.42
CA ALA A 176 4.75 -10.29 -25.81
C ALA A 176 3.70 -9.19 -26.03
N ALA A 177 2.60 -9.21 -25.26
CA ALA A 177 1.58 -8.17 -25.30
C ALA A 177 1.97 -6.92 -24.49
N ALA A 178 2.74 -7.09 -23.41
CA ALA A 178 3.27 -5.98 -22.60
C ALA A 178 4.32 -5.15 -23.35
N THR A 179 5.17 -5.79 -24.15
CA THR A 179 6.12 -5.09 -25.03
C THR A 179 5.45 -4.19 -26.06
N THR A 180 4.16 -4.40 -26.37
CA THR A 180 3.41 -3.61 -27.36
C THR A 180 2.92 -2.27 -26.81
N LEU A 181 2.69 -2.14 -25.49
CA LEU A 181 2.01 -0.95 -24.93
C LEU A 181 2.92 0.26 -24.69
N ASN A 182 4.24 0.13 -24.85
CA ASN A 182 5.26 1.18 -24.65
C ASN A 182 4.87 2.19 -23.53
N LEU A 183 4.59 1.67 -22.33
CA LEU A 183 4.01 2.42 -21.20
C LEU A 183 4.99 3.41 -20.55
N LYS A 184 6.07 3.72 -21.24
CA LYS A 184 7.10 4.66 -20.81
C LYS A 184 6.58 6.07 -20.99
N TYR A 185 6.72 6.90 -19.96
CA TYR A 185 6.37 8.31 -20.07
C TYR A 185 7.29 9.05 -21.04
N SER A 186 6.73 10.03 -21.75
CA SER A 186 7.51 10.94 -22.59
C SER A 186 8.33 11.90 -21.71
N ARG A 187 9.31 12.59 -22.30
CA ARG A 187 10.06 13.64 -21.59
C ARG A 187 9.14 14.76 -21.09
N GLU A 188 8.18 15.18 -21.93
CA GLU A 188 7.19 16.19 -21.58
C GLU A 188 6.32 15.76 -20.38
N HIS A 189 5.90 14.49 -20.34
CA HIS A 189 5.14 13.95 -19.20
C HIS A 189 5.96 13.99 -17.90
N GLU A 190 7.25 13.64 -17.95
CA GLU A 190 8.12 13.67 -16.77
C GLU A 190 8.40 15.09 -16.28
N GLU A 191 8.65 16.04 -17.20
CA GLU A 191 8.86 17.45 -16.84
C GLU A 191 7.59 18.07 -16.23
N GLU A 192 6.41 17.76 -16.77
CA GLU A 192 5.14 18.20 -16.21
C GLU A 192 4.89 17.58 -14.82
N ALA A 193 5.16 16.29 -14.66
CA ALA A 193 5.01 15.58 -13.39
C ALA A 193 5.99 16.11 -12.32
N ASP A 194 7.24 16.39 -12.68
CA ASP A 194 8.22 17.02 -11.80
C ASP A 194 7.75 18.40 -11.33
N ARG A 195 7.27 19.24 -12.25
CA ARG A 195 6.82 20.59 -11.94
C ARG A 195 5.62 20.59 -10.99
N LEU A 196 4.59 19.80 -11.30
CA LEU A 196 3.38 19.68 -10.47
C LEU A 196 3.68 18.97 -9.15
N GLY A 197 4.46 17.89 -9.18
CA GLY A 197 4.88 17.14 -8.01
C GLY A 197 5.70 17.98 -7.03
N MET A 198 6.64 18.79 -7.53
CA MET A 198 7.40 19.76 -6.72
C MET A 198 6.47 20.76 -6.03
N TYR A 199 5.49 21.30 -6.78
CA TYR A 199 4.50 22.21 -6.22
C TYR A 199 3.67 21.54 -5.10
N TYR A 200 3.16 20.32 -5.31
CA TYR A 200 2.39 19.59 -4.30
C TYR A 200 3.24 19.28 -3.06
N LEU A 201 4.48 18.83 -3.26
CA LEU A 201 5.42 18.47 -2.19
C LEU A 201 5.72 19.66 -1.29
N VAL A 202 6.14 20.79 -1.86
CA VAL A 202 6.49 21.99 -1.10
C VAL A 202 5.25 22.60 -0.43
N SER A 203 4.11 22.61 -1.12
CA SER A 203 2.84 23.09 -0.55
C SER A 203 2.37 22.25 0.63
N ALA A 204 2.73 20.96 0.68
CA ALA A 204 2.44 20.07 1.80
C ALA A 204 3.39 20.31 3.00
N GLY A 205 4.37 21.21 2.85
CA GLY A 205 5.35 21.57 3.87
C GLY A 205 6.63 20.74 3.84
N TYR A 206 6.75 19.78 2.91
CA TYR A 206 7.97 18.99 2.75
C TYR A 206 9.08 19.78 2.05
N ASP A 207 10.31 19.35 2.27
CA ASP A 207 11.47 19.92 1.60
C ASP A 207 11.51 19.57 0.11
N GLY A 208 11.47 20.59 -0.76
CA GLY A 208 11.51 20.40 -2.22
C GLY A 208 12.77 19.70 -2.72
N LYS A 209 13.91 19.82 -2.02
CA LYS A 209 15.16 19.14 -2.43
C LYS A 209 15.05 17.63 -2.37
N ALA A 210 14.07 17.09 -1.64
CA ALA A 210 13.88 15.65 -1.54
C ALA A 210 13.63 14.98 -2.89
N MET A 211 12.99 15.67 -3.84
CA MET A 211 12.81 15.15 -5.20
C MET A 211 14.16 14.98 -5.94
N LEU A 212 15.01 16.00 -5.84
CA LEU A 212 16.37 15.97 -6.39
C LEU A 212 17.25 14.92 -5.69
N ASP A 213 17.16 14.83 -4.36
CA ASP A 213 17.92 13.88 -3.56
C ASP A 213 17.55 12.43 -3.90
N PHE A 214 16.26 12.14 -4.07
CA PHE A 214 15.80 10.84 -4.53
C PHE A 214 16.40 10.46 -5.89
N LEU A 215 16.33 11.32 -6.91
CA LEU A 215 16.92 11.03 -8.24
C LEU A 215 18.44 10.80 -8.15
N LYS A 216 19.14 11.59 -7.33
CA LYS A 216 20.58 11.40 -7.08
C LYS A 216 20.86 10.08 -6.36
N THR A 217 20.04 9.68 -5.39
CA THR A 217 20.13 8.38 -4.70
C THR A 217 19.95 7.23 -5.68
N MET A 218 18.97 7.33 -6.58
CA MET A 218 18.73 6.35 -7.64
C MET A 218 19.91 6.23 -8.61
N ARG A 219 20.50 7.36 -9.02
CA ARG A 219 21.69 7.40 -9.88
C ARG A 219 22.91 6.78 -9.21
N ARG A 220 23.11 7.03 -7.90
CA ARG A 220 24.15 6.36 -7.12
C ARG A 220 23.89 4.85 -7.04
N TYR A 221 22.65 4.42 -6.81
CA TYR A 221 22.30 3.01 -6.75
C TYR A 221 22.61 2.29 -8.06
N GLU A 222 22.25 2.88 -9.21
CA GLU A 222 22.59 2.35 -10.55
C GLU A 222 24.11 2.11 -10.68
N PHE A 223 24.91 3.10 -10.28
CA PHE A 223 26.37 3.02 -10.36
C PHE A 223 26.97 1.93 -9.46
N TYR A 224 26.51 1.79 -8.21
CA TYR A 224 27.06 0.81 -7.27
C TYR A 224 26.54 -0.61 -7.49
N SER A 225 25.29 -0.77 -7.92
CA SER A 225 24.65 -2.09 -8.09
C SER A 225 24.90 -2.70 -9.47
N ASN A 226 25.37 -1.92 -10.45
CA ASN A 226 25.40 -2.28 -11.87
C ASN A 226 24.03 -2.76 -12.41
N THR A 227 22.94 -2.34 -11.76
CA THR A 227 21.57 -2.65 -12.17
C THR A 227 20.79 -1.36 -12.34
N ILE A 228 20.14 -1.19 -13.49
CA ILE A 228 19.26 -0.04 -13.73
C ILE A 228 18.00 -0.25 -12.90
N PRO A 229 17.67 0.65 -11.96
CA PRO A 229 16.42 0.55 -11.23
C PRO A 229 15.23 0.57 -12.18
N SER A 230 14.22 -0.28 -11.92
CA SER A 230 13.00 -0.34 -12.73
C SER A 230 12.30 1.02 -12.85
N TYR A 231 12.44 1.89 -11.85
CA TYR A 231 11.95 3.27 -11.91
C TYR A 231 12.43 4.04 -13.14
N PHE A 232 13.70 3.92 -13.56
CA PHE A 232 14.21 4.62 -14.75
C PHE A 232 13.71 4.02 -16.08
N LEU A 233 13.16 2.80 -16.05
CA LEU A 233 12.56 2.18 -17.24
C LEU A 233 11.19 2.79 -17.54
N THR A 234 10.44 3.18 -16.50
CA THR A 234 9.15 3.86 -16.60
C THR A 234 9.29 5.38 -16.65
N HIS A 235 10.28 5.95 -15.92
CA HIS A 235 10.54 7.38 -15.76
C HIS A 235 11.92 7.79 -16.33
N PRO A 236 12.01 8.09 -17.64
CA PRO A 236 13.28 8.45 -18.27
C PRO A 236 13.77 9.88 -17.96
N GLY A 237 14.99 10.19 -18.42
CA GLY A 237 15.50 11.57 -18.48
C GLY A 237 16.17 12.06 -17.19
N THR A 238 16.78 11.15 -16.42
CA THR A 238 17.29 11.44 -15.08
C THR A 238 18.29 12.61 -15.03
N ASP A 239 19.25 12.68 -15.97
CA ASP A 239 20.30 13.71 -15.91
C ASP A 239 19.75 15.11 -16.24
N GLU A 240 18.84 15.21 -17.22
CA GLU A 240 18.16 16.45 -17.57
C GLU A 240 17.21 16.91 -16.45
N ARG A 241 16.44 15.99 -15.87
CA ARG A 241 15.55 16.27 -14.73
C ARG A 241 16.31 16.72 -13.50
N ILE A 242 17.44 16.10 -13.17
CA ILE A 242 18.33 16.54 -12.08
C ILE A 242 18.73 18.01 -12.29
N SER A 243 19.12 18.38 -13.50
CA SER A 243 19.53 19.74 -13.83
C SER A 243 18.35 20.74 -13.73
N TYR A 244 17.18 20.33 -14.21
CA TYR A 244 15.94 21.12 -14.13
C TYR A 244 15.50 21.38 -12.69
N LEU A 245 15.45 20.33 -11.86
CA LEU A 245 15.07 20.43 -10.45
C LEU A 245 16.07 21.26 -9.65
N ASP A 246 17.36 21.13 -9.92
CA ASP A 246 18.39 21.96 -9.29
C ASP A 246 18.18 23.45 -9.61
N ALA A 247 17.87 23.79 -10.86
CA ALA A 247 17.54 25.16 -11.25
C ALA A 247 16.26 25.69 -10.56
N LEU A 248 15.21 24.87 -10.43
CA LEU A 248 13.99 25.25 -9.71
C LEU A 248 14.24 25.53 -8.23
N LEU A 249 15.07 24.72 -7.57
CA LEU A 249 15.44 24.90 -6.15
C LEU A 249 16.25 26.18 -5.93
N GLN A 250 17.02 26.61 -6.92
CA GLN A 250 17.81 27.85 -6.85
C GLN A 250 16.99 29.12 -7.16
N THR A 251 15.88 29.00 -7.89
CA THR A 251 15.13 30.17 -8.41
C THR A 251 13.75 30.35 -7.80
N THR A 252 13.02 29.25 -7.55
CA THR A 252 11.60 29.27 -7.17
C THR A 252 11.41 28.71 -5.77
N TYR A 253 11.99 27.53 -5.48
CA TYR A 253 11.81 26.81 -4.22
C TYR A 253 13.03 26.94 -3.30
N ILE A 254 13.41 28.19 -3.03
CA ILE A 254 14.63 28.55 -2.28
C ILE A 254 14.56 28.25 -0.78
N HIS A 255 13.36 28.03 -0.24
CA HIS A 255 13.14 27.76 1.18
C HIS A 255 13.08 26.25 1.46
N ARG A 256 13.73 25.85 2.56
CA ARG A 256 13.74 24.47 3.06
C ARG A 256 12.42 24.14 3.75
N GLY A 257 11.93 22.93 3.52
CA GLY A 257 10.74 22.38 4.19
C GLY A 257 11.14 21.33 5.23
N ALA A 258 10.18 20.57 5.72
CA ALA A 258 10.44 19.46 6.63
C ALA A 258 10.93 18.21 5.88
N GLU A 259 11.89 17.49 6.47
CA GLU A 259 12.33 16.17 5.97
C GLU A 259 11.38 15.04 6.40
N SER A 260 10.54 15.31 7.41
CA SER A 260 9.57 14.38 7.98
C SER A 260 8.42 15.16 8.64
N ILE A 261 7.18 14.80 8.31
CA ILE A 261 5.95 15.42 8.83
C ILE A 261 5.06 14.38 9.51
N ILE A 262 4.85 13.23 8.86
CA ILE A 262 4.03 12.13 9.37
C ILE A 262 4.80 11.33 10.42
N GLY A 263 6.10 11.14 10.22
CA GLY A 263 6.95 10.28 11.04
C GLY A 263 6.76 8.79 10.74
N ASN A 264 7.57 7.94 11.35
CA ASN A 264 7.52 6.47 11.26
C ASN A 264 8.04 5.85 9.96
N LEU A 265 8.79 6.57 9.11
CA LEU A 265 9.47 5.96 7.95
C LEU A 265 10.32 4.76 8.37
N LYS A 266 11.24 4.95 9.33
CA LYS A 266 12.15 3.90 9.78
C LYS A 266 11.43 2.72 10.42
N ARG A 267 10.32 2.96 11.15
CA ARG A 267 9.45 1.90 11.70
C ARG A 267 8.75 1.10 10.60
N THR A 268 8.29 1.79 9.58
CA THR A 268 7.70 1.18 8.38
C THR A 268 8.74 0.34 7.64
N GLN A 269 9.95 0.88 7.41
CA GLN A 269 11.06 0.17 6.79
C GLN A 269 11.45 -1.08 7.57
N THR A 270 11.57 -0.96 8.89
CA THR A 270 11.80 -2.10 9.81
C THR A 270 10.76 -3.21 9.58
N THR A 271 9.47 -2.84 9.55
CA THR A 271 8.37 -3.79 9.32
C THR A 271 8.45 -4.45 7.94
N LEU A 272 8.78 -3.67 6.90
CA LEU A 272 8.91 -4.14 5.52
C LEU A 272 10.08 -5.11 5.31
N MET A 273 11.19 -4.89 6.01
CA MET A 273 12.39 -5.74 5.97
C MET A 273 12.14 -7.15 6.52
N PHE A 274 11.13 -7.34 7.39
CA PHE A 274 10.78 -8.68 7.90
C PHE A 274 10.19 -9.63 6.85
N GLY A 275 9.74 -9.11 5.71
CA GLY A 275 9.36 -9.93 4.58
C GLY A 275 10.55 -10.48 3.77
N GLU A 276 11.79 -10.25 4.21
CA GLU A 276 12.99 -10.77 3.57
C GLU A 276 13.42 -12.12 4.15
N LYS A 277 14.07 -12.94 3.31
CA LYS A 277 14.72 -14.18 3.77
C LYS A 277 16.02 -13.92 4.54
N ASN A 278 16.52 -12.68 4.57
CA ASN A 278 17.84 -12.35 5.13
C ASN A 278 17.74 -11.30 6.25
N LEU A 279 17.38 -11.76 7.45
CA LEU A 279 17.35 -10.90 8.64
C LEU A 279 18.75 -10.39 9.03
N ASP A 280 19.83 -11.08 8.66
CA ASP A 280 21.19 -10.66 8.95
C ASP A 280 21.63 -9.41 8.16
N SER A 281 21.20 -9.24 6.91
CA SER A 281 21.46 -8.00 6.15
C SER A 281 20.73 -6.82 6.76
N SER A 282 19.47 -7.02 7.17
CA SER A 282 18.68 -6.01 7.88
C SER A 282 19.33 -5.63 9.21
N LEU A 283 19.85 -6.60 9.96
CA LEU A 283 20.54 -6.33 11.22
C LEU A 283 21.80 -5.48 10.99
N LYS A 284 22.61 -5.82 9.99
CA LYS A 284 23.80 -5.05 9.62
C LYS A 284 23.45 -3.62 9.21
N HIS A 285 22.36 -3.42 8.48
CA HIS A 285 21.88 -2.10 8.09
C HIS A 285 21.63 -1.22 9.33
N PHE A 286 20.81 -1.68 10.29
CA PHE A 286 20.55 -0.90 11.50
C PHE A 286 21.78 -0.75 12.41
N GLN A 287 22.67 -1.73 12.44
CA GLN A 287 23.95 -1.59 13.14
C GLN A 287 24.80 -0.46 12.56
N ASN A 288 24.84 -0.31 11.24
CA ASN A 288 25.55 0.79 10.59
C ASN A 288 24.90 2.14 10.89
N GLU A 289 23.56 2.22 10.91
CA GLU A 289 22.84 3.44 11.33
C GLU A 289 23.16 3.81 12.78
N LEU A 290 23.18 2.83 13.68
CA LEU A 290 23.53 3.03 15.09
C LEU A 290 25.01 3.44 15.28
N GLN A 291 25.91 3.03 14.38
CA GLN A 291 27.30 3.50 14.39
C GLN A 291 27.39 5.00 14.02
N LYS A 292 26.55 5.46 13.08
CA LYS A 292 26.49 6.89 12.71
C LYS A 292 25.87 7.73 13.83
N ASN A 293 24.82 7.20 14.48
CA ASN A 293 24.16 7.85 15.61
C ASN A 293 23.86 6.83 16.72
N GLN A 294 24.66 6.84 17.79
CA GLN A 294 24.53 5.89 18.89
C GLN A 294 23.21 6.02 19.68
N ASN A 295 22.49 7.13 19.55
CA ASN A 295 21.23 7.37 20.23
C ASN A 295 20.03 7.30 19.28
N ASP A 296 20.17 6.68 18.12
CA ASP A 296 19.07 6.47 17.19
C ASP A 296 18.09 5.41 17.74
N VAL A 297 16.94 5.89 18.24
CA VAL A 297 15.88 5.06 18.82
C VAL A 297 15.29 4.09 17.79
N ASP A 298 15.14 4.51 16.55
CA ASP A 298 14.58 3.67 15.48
C ASP A 298 15.56 2.57 15.07
N ALA A 299 16.86 2.86 15.05
CA ALA A 299 17.87 1.84 14.81
C ALA A 299 17.94 0.81 15.94
N LEU A 300 17.87 1.26 17.21
CA LEU A 300 17.79 0.37 18.37
C LEU A 300 16.54 -0.51 18.32
N TYR A 301 15.39 0.08 17.97
CA TYR A 301 14.14 -0.65 17.78
C TYR A 301 14.26 -1.69 16.66
N GLY A 302 14.79 -1.31 15.49
CA GLY A 302 15.00 -2.22 14.36
C GLY A 302 15.89 -3.41 14.72
N ILE A 303 17.01 -3.16 15.41
CA ILE A 303 17.89 -4.21 15.93
C ILE A 303 17.13 -5.13 16.90
N ALA A 304 16.40 -4.56 17.86
CA ALA A 304 15.70 -5.31 18.88
C ALA A 304 14.62 -6.24 18.30
N VAL A 305 13.83 -5.75 17.33
CA VAL A 305 12.81 -6.57 16.65
C VAL A 305 13.46 -7.67 15.80
N ILE A 306 14.59 -7.39 15.13
CA ILE A 306 15.31 -8.43 14.36
C ILE A 306 15.87 -9.50 15.29
N GLN A 307 16.47 -9.11 16.41
CA GLN A 307 16.99 -10.03 17.42
C GLN A 307 15.89 -10.90 18.03
N GLU A 308 14.71 -10.32 18.30
CA GLU A 308 13.52 -11.04 18.73
C GLU A 308 13.15 -12.17 17.75
N ARG A 309 13.07 -11.85 16.44
CA ARG A 309 12.76 -12.83 15.40
C ARG A 309 13.83 -13.91 15.24
N LEU A 310 15.09 -13.57 15.52
CA LEU A 310 16.21 -14.52 15.55
C LEU A 310 16.26 -15.35 16.85
N GLY A 311 15.33 -15.13 17.80
CA GLY A 311 15.30 -15.79 19.10
C GLY A 311 16.35 -15.29 20.10
N ARG A 312 17.06 -14.20 19.78
CA ARG A 312 18.07 -13.54 20.63
C ARG A 312 17.39 -12.59 21.61
N TYR A 313 16.53 -13.15 22.46
CA TYR A 313 15.67 -12.38 23.37
C TYR A 313 16.43 -11.53 24.39
N PRO A 314 17.53 -11.98 25.02
CA PRO A 314 18.29 -11.15 25.95
C PRO A 314 18.83 -9.86 25.32
N GLU A 315 19.45 -9.96 24.15
CA GLU A 315 19.98 -8.82 23.40
C GLU A 315 18.86 -7.91 22.90
N SER A 316 17.73 -8.50 22.47
CA SER A 316 16.53 -7.76 22.09
C SER A 316 16.01 -6.89 23.23
N ILE A 317 15.89 -7.46 24.44
CA ILE A 317 15.44 -6.75 25.64
C ILE A 317 16.39 -5.60 25.98
N GLU A 318 17.70 -5.80 25.86
CA GLU A 318 18.69 -4.75 26.12
C GLU A 318 18.51 -3.55 25.17
N ASN A 319 18.38 -3.82 23.87
CA ASN A 319 18.18 -2.78 22.86
C ASN A 319 16.82 -2.08 23.02
N PHE A 320 15.74 -2.81 23.33
CA PHE A 320 14.45 -2.19 23.64
C PHE A 320 14.49 -1.33 24.90
N ARG A 321 15.15 -1.78 25.98
CA ARG A 321 15.31 -0.99 27.20
C ARG A 321 16.10 0.29 26.94
N ARG A 322 17.14 0.21 26.11
CA ARG A 322 17.92 1.38 25.69
C ARG A 322 17.09 2.32 24.82
N ALA A 323 16.28 1.80 23.90
CA ALA A 323 15.35 2.62 23.11
C ALA A 323 14.35 3.34 24.02
N LEU A 324 13.79 2.64 25.03
CA LEU A 324 12.82 3.18 25.97
C LEU A 324 13.42 4.16 26.98
N SER A 325 14.72 4.06 27.29
CA SER A 325 15.40 5.06 28.13
C SER A 325 15.65 6.37 27.38
N LEU A 326 15.90 6.29 26.06
CA LEU A 326 16.05 7.45 25.19
C LEU A 326 14.69 8.08 24.81
N SER A 327 13.67 7.25 24.60
CA SER A 327 12.30 7.68 24.30
C SER A 327 11.28 7.01 25.22
N PRO A 328 11.06 7.57 26.43
CA PRO A 328 10.14 6.99 27.42
C PRO A 328 8.67 6.89 26.98
N ASN A 329 8.24 7.69 26.00
CA ASN A 329 6.86 7.71 25.54
C ASN A 329 6.71 7.07 24.15
N ASP A 330 7.62 6.17 23.78
CA ASP A 330 7.53 5.38 22.55
C ASP A 330 6.63 4.16 22.75
N GLU A 331 5.43 4.23 22.17
CA GLU A 331 4.42 3.16 22.23
C GLU A 331 4.92 1.87 21.59
N ASP A 332 5.51 1.94 20.39
CA ASP A 332 5.97 0.78 19.64
C ASP A 332 7.03 0.00 20.44
N VAL A 333 7.99 0.72 21.04
CA VAL A 333 9.04 0.13 21.88
C VAL A 333 8.43 -0.52 23.13
N ALA A 334 7.55 0.18 23.84
CA ALA A 334 6.94 -0.34 25.06
C ALA A 334 6.08 -1.59 24.77
N ARG A 335 5.28 -1.54 23.70
CA ARG A 335 4.47 -2.67 23.25
C ARG A 335 5.35 -3.87 22.91
N ASP A 336 6.33 -3.70 22.03
CA ASP A 336 7.11 -4.82 21.51
C ASP A 336 8.02 -5.42 22.60
N LEU A 337 8.56 -4.61 23.51
CA LEU A 337 9.23 -5.10 24.72
C LEU A 337 8.29 -5.95 25.60
N GLY A 338 7.06 -5.49 25.80
CA GLY A 338 6.04 -6.24 26.53
C GLY A 338 5.71 -7.58 25.86
N ILE A 339 5.63 -7.61 24.54
CA ILE A 339 5.44 -8.85 23.75
C ILE A 339 6.63 -9.80 23.95
N VAL A 340 7.87 -9.30 23.95
CA VAL A 340 9.05 -10.13 24.23
C VAL A 340 9.00 -10.72 25.63
N TYR A 341 8.65 -9.92 26.65
CA TYR A 341 8.49 -10.44 28.01
C TYR A 341 7.41 -11.51 28.11
N PHE A 342 6.26 -11.30 27.45
CA PHE A 342 5.19 -12.29 27.39
C PHE A 342 5.68 -13.62 26.78
N LYS A 343 6.42 -13.56 25.66
CA LYS A 343 6.99 -14.75 25.00
C LYS A 343 7.96 -15.54 25.89
N LEU A 344 8.65 -14.85 26.79
CA LEU A 344 9.55 -15.47 27.78
C LEU A 344 8.83 -15.94 29.06
N GLY A 345 7.51 -15.76 29.18
CA GLY A 345 6.75 -16.06 30.41
C GLY A 345 6.99 -15.06 31.54
N ARG A 346 7.67 -13.95 31.27
CA ARG A 346 7.92 -12.84 32.21
C ARG A 346 6.68 -11.95 32.29
N THR A 347 5.61 -12.53 32.81
CA THR A 347 4.24 -12.00 32.68
C THR A 347 4.07 -10.66 33.39
N SER A 348 4.71 -10.47 34.56
CA SER A 348 4.63 -9.20 35.29
C SER A 348 5.27 -8.06 34.50
N GLU A 349 6.48 -8.26 33.98
CA GLU A 349 7.14 -7.22 33.16
C GLU A 349 6.41 -6.96 31.84
N ALA A 350 5.77 -7.99 31.27
CA ALA A 350 4.92 -7.84 30.10
C ALA A 350 3.75 -6.90 30.39
N ILE A 351 3.02 -7.13 31.49
CA ILE A 351 1.88 -6.31 31.91
C ILE A 351 2.29 -4.84 32.05
N ASP A 352 3.39 -4.56 32.75
CA ASP A 352 3.87 -3.18 32.97
C ASP A 352 4.15 -2.45 31.65
N CYS A 353 4.84 -3.14 30.73
CA CYS A 353 5.20 -2.56 29.43
C CYS A 353 3.96 -2.34 28.55
N LEU A 354 3.02 -3.30 28.54
CA LEU A 354 1.81 -3.23 27.73
C LEU A 354 0.81 -2.19 28.26
N GLN A 355 0.69 -2.05 29.58
CA GLN A 355 -0.09 -0.97 30.21
C GLN A 355 0.49 0.40 29.86
N ARG A 356 1.82 0.54 29.87
CA ARG A 356 2.49 1.77 29.43
C ARG A 356 2.20 2.08 27.96
N ALA A 357 2.26 1.09 27.07
CA ALA A 357 1.93 1.25 25.66
C ALA A 357 0.47 1.73 25.47
N ILE A 358 -0.48 1.17 26.22
CA ILE A 358 -1.90 1.58 26.20
C ILE A 358 -2.10 2.98 26.77
N ALA A 359 -1.33 3.37 27.79
CA ALA A 359 -1.39 4.71 28.36
C ALA A 359 -0.90 5.79 27.37
N ILE A 360 0.03 5.43 26.47
CA ILE A 360 0.53 6.30 25.40
C ILE A 360 -0.46 6.32 24.23
N ASP A 361 -0.87 5.16 23.72
CA ASP A 361 -1.90 5.03 22.70
C ASP A 361 -3.01 4.06 23.13
N GLY A 362 -4.14 4.64 23.54
CA GLY A 362 -5.34 3.91 23.92
C GLY A 362 -6.01 3.14 22.77
N ASN A 363 -5.51 3.26 21.53
CA ASN A 363 -6.01 2.52 20.37
C ASN A 363 -5.16 1.32 19.95
N ASN A 364 -4.05 1.06 20.64
CA ASN A 364 -3.11 0.00 20.30
C ASN A 364 -3.68 -1.42 20.50
N THR A 365 -4.19 -2.01 19.41
CA THR A 365 -4.82 -3.35 19.40
C THR A 365 -3.88 -4.44 19.89
N ASP A 366 -2.62 -4.42 19.46
CA ASP A 366 -1.62 -5.42 19.82
C ASP A 366 -1.32 -5.38 21.32
N ALA A 367 -1.21 -4.17 21.92
CA ALA A 367 -0.98 -4.04 23.35
C ALA A 367 -2.14 -4.60 24.19
N TYR A 368 -3.39 -4.29 23.82
CA TYR A 368 -4.56 -4.90 24.50
C TYR A 368 -4.60 -6.42 24.34
N LEU A 369 -4.28 -6.93 23.14
CA LEU A 369 -4.26 -8.37 22.88
C LEU A 369 -3.27 -9.08 23.80
N TYR A 370 -2.01 -8.63 23.81
CA TYR A 370 -0.98 -9.26 24.62
C TYR A 370 -1.18 -9.00 26.11
N LEU A 371 -1.82 -7.89 26.50
CA LEU A 371 -2.17 -7.64 27.90
C LEU A 371 -3.23 -8.64 28.37
N GLY A 372 -4.28 -8.85 27.57
CA GLY A 372 -5.30 -9.86 27.85
C GLY A 372 -4.70 -11.27 27.97
N ARG A 373 -3.81 -11.64 27.05
CA ARG A 373 -3.10 -12.93 27.08
C ARG A 373 -2.19 -13.06 28.30
N SER A 374 -1.60 -11.96 28.76
CA SER A 374 -0.78 -11.95 29.98
C SER A 374 -1.64 -12.26 31.21
N TYR A 375 -2.84 -11.67 31.32
CA TYR A 375 -3.76 -12.01 32.41
C TYR A 375 -4.33 -13.44 32.30
N GLU A 376 -4.52 -13.97 31.08
CA GLU A 376 -4.85 -15.39 30.88
C GLU A 376 -3.75 -16.32 31.43
N GLN A 377 -2.47 -16.00 31.22
CA GLN A 377 -1.34 -16.78 31.76
C GLN A 377 -1.32 -16.77 33.30
N LEU A 378 -1.82 -15.70 33.92
CA LEU A 378 -2.00 -15.62 35.39
C LEU A 378 -3.28 -16.33 35.87
N GLY A 379 -4.15 -16.79 34.97
CA GLY A 379 -5.45 -17.37 35.30
C GLY A 379 -6.53 -16.35 35.67
N ASP A 380 -6.25 -15.05 35.56
CA ASP A 380 -7.23 -13.98 35.79
C ASP A 380 -8.05 -13.71 34.53
N TYR A 381 -8.95 -14.65 34.24
CA TYR A 381 -9.83 -14.58 33.08
C TYR A 381 -10.84 -13.43 33.15
N ALA A 382 -11.16 -12.92 34.35
CA ALA A 382 -12.08 -11.81 34.52
C ALA A 382 -11.43 -10.50 34.02
N THR A 383 -10.19 -10.24 34.44
CA THR A 383 -9.43 -9.08 33.96
C THR A 383 -9.10 -9.21 32.47
N ALA A 384 -8.66 -10.39 32.02
CA ALA A 384 -8.42 -10.66 30.60
C ALA A 384 -9.65 -10.35 29.74
N LEU A 385 -10.84 -10.79 30.17
CA LEU A 385 -12.08 -10.51 29.46
C LEU A 385 -12.38 -9.00 29.40
N SER A 386 -12.18 -8.27 30.51
CA SER A 386 -12.40 -6.82 30.55
C SER A 386 -11.50 -6.07 29.56
N ILE A 387 -10.28 -6.56 29.36
CA ILE A 387 -9.31 -6.04 28.40
C ILE A 387 -9.75 -6.36 26.97
N TYR A 388 -10.11 -7.62 26.69
CA TYR A 388 -10.55 -8.01 25.36
C TYR A 388 -11.82 -7.31 24.89
N LYS A 389 -12.72 -6.93 25.81
CA LYS A 389 -13.88 -6.10 25.47
C LYS A 389 -13.50 -4.76 24.84
N LYS A 390 -12.28 -4.25 25.07
CA LYS A 390 -11.76 -3.06 24.36
C LYS A 390 -11.44 -3.31 22.89
N LEU A 391 -11.45 -4.57 22.46
CA LEU A 391 -11.19 -5.00 21.09
C LEU A 391 -12.46 -5.38 20.30
N GLU A 392 -13.63 -5.51 20.94
CA GLU A 392 -14.85 -6.09 20.33
C GLU A 392 -15.39 -5.36 19.10
N ASN A 393 -15.05 -4.08 18.93
CA ASN A 393 -15.45 -3.27 17.77
C ASN A 393 -14.30 -3.00 16.80
N LYS A 394 -13.12 -3.60 17.03
CA LYS A 394 -11.96 -3.44 16.16
C LYS A 394 -11.92 -4.60 15.18
N ARG A 395 -11.60 -4.30 13.92
CA ARG A 395 -11.27 -5.35 12.96
C ARG A 395 -9.94 -5.96 13.38
N ILE A 396 -9.98 -7.19 13.87
CA ILE A 396 -8.79 -7.97 14.23
C ILE A 396 -8.54 -8.98 13.12
N ASP A 397 -7.40 -8.87 12.46
CA ASP A 397 -7.00 -9.78 11.40
C ASP A 397 -6.40 -11.08 11.93
N ASP A 398 -5.81 -11.07 13.14
CA ASP A 398 -5.34 -12.30 13.81
C ASP A 398 -6.53 -13.13 14.32
N ALA A 399 -6.72 -14.30 13.71
CA ALA A 399 -7.76 -15.25 14.10
C ALA A 399 -7.61 -15.69 15.57
N ASP A 400 -6.37 -15.84 16.05
CA ASP A 400 -6.07 -16.41 17.37
C ASP A 400 -6.52 -15.49 18.51
N VAL A 401 -6.89 -14.24 18.20
CA VAL A 401 -7.54 -13.35 19.17
C VAL A 401 -8.94 -13.84 19.53
N TYR A 402 -9.75 -14.22 18.54
CA TYR A 402 -11.10 -14.73 18.81
C TYR A 402 -11.05 -16.02 19.65
N TYR A 403 -10.00 -16.82 19.52
CA TYR A 403 -9.77 -17.98 20.38
C TYR A 403 -9.54 -17.58 21.84
N SER A 404 -8.63 -16.64 22.09
CA SER A 404 -8.38 -16.09 23.43
C SER A 404 -9.65 -15.50 24.06
N ILE A 405 -10.37 -14.67 23.31
CA ILE A 405 -11.64 -14.08 23.75
C ILE A 405 -12.67 -15.17 24.10
N ALA A 406 -12.79 -16.20 23.27
CA ALA A 406 -13.70 -17.31 23.54
C ALA A 406 -13.34 -18.06 24.82
N VAL A 407 -12.06 -18.34 25.04
CA VAL A 407 -11.58 -18.99 26.28
C VAL A 407 -11.89 -18.14 27.51
N ALA A 408 -11.63 -16.83 27.44
CA ALA A 408 -11.95 -15.91 28.54
C ALA A 408 -13.45 -15.88 28.85
N TYR A 409 -14.32 -15.84 27.83
CA TYR A 409 -15.77 -15.95 28.02
C TYR A 409 -16.20 -17.29 28.62
N GLY A 410 -15.63 -18.40 28.17
CA GLY A 410 -15.95 -19.73 28.70
C GLY A 410 -15.56 -19.87 30.18
N LYS A 411 -14.38 -19.36 30.56
CA LYS A 411 -13.88 -19.39 31.95
C LYS A 411 -14.62 -18.44 32.89
N THR A 412 -15.28 -17.41 32.35
CA THR A 412 -16.10 -16.45 33.10
C THR A 412 -17.60 -16.78 33.08
N HIS A 413 -17.97 -18.01 32.68
CA HIS A 413 -19.35 -18.52 32.64
C HIS A 413 -20.29 -17.79 31.66
N ASN A 414 -19.76 -17.33 30.52
CA ASN A 414 -20.51 -16.73 29.41
C ASN A 414 -20.46 -17.62 28.16
N PRO A 415 -21.15 -18.77 28.16
CA PRO A 415 -21.03 -19.77 27.09
C PRO A 415 -21.53 -19.29 25.72
N GLY A 416 -22.54 -18.41 25.67
CA GLY A 416 -23.05 -17.84 24.41
C GLY A 416 -21.99 -17.05 23.66
N ASP A 417 -21.36 -16.08 24.32
CA ASP A 417 -20.28 -15.27 23.74
C ASP A 417 -19.01 -16.09 23.47
N SER A 418 -18.73 -17.10 24.29
CA SER A 418 -17.66 -18.07 24.05
C SER A 418 -17.87 -18.81 22.72
N HIS A 419 -19.06 -19.39 22.51
CA HIS A 419 -19.38 -20.06 21.25
C HIS A 419 -19.38 -19.10 20.06
N TYR A 420 -19.87 -17.86 20.23
CA TYR A 420 -19.82 -16.85 19.16
C TYR A 420 -18.38 -16.58 18.69
N ASN A 421 -17.47 -16.32 19.63
CA ASN A 421 -16.08 -16.03 19.32
C ASN A 421 -15.34 -17.26 18.76
N PHE A 422 -15.62 -18.47 19.22
CA PHE A 422 -15.12 -19.68 18.56
C PHE A 422 -15.63 -19.81 17.11
N GLY A 423 -16.88 -19.42 16.84
CA GLY A 423 -17.44 -19.36 15.49
C GLY A 423 -16.62 -18.43 14.58
N LEU A 424 -16.31 -17.22 15.06
CA LEU A 424 -15.46 -16.24 14.36
C LEU A 424 -14.04 -16.78 14.12
N TYR A 425 -13.42 -17.41 15.13
CA TYR A 425 -12.12 -18.07 15.02
C TYR A 425 -12.10 -19.10 13.89
N PHE A 426 -13.04 -20.04 13.89
CA PHE A 426 -13.11 -21.10 12.89
C PHE A 426 -13.47 -20.58 11.50
N LYS A 427 -14.33 -19.55 11.41
CA LYS A 427 -14.62 -18.86 10.16
C LYS A 427 -13.34 -18.28 9.55
N LYS A 428 -12.53 -17.57 10.35
CA LYS A 428 -11.25 -16.99 9.91
C LYS A 428 -10.21 -18.04 9.50
N LYS A 429 -10.21 -19.21 10.13
CA LYS A 429 -9.36 -20.37 9.73
C LYS A 429 -9.94 -21.17 8.56
N ASN A 430 -11.00 -20.71 7.90
CA ASN A 430 -11.71 -21.42 6.82
C ASN A 430 -12.23 -22.82 7.22
N LYS A 431 -12.50 -23.06 8.51
CA LYS A 431 -13.07 -24.29 9.04
C LYS A 431 -14.58 -24.17 9.13
N ARG A 432 -15.24 -24.24 7.97
CA ARG A 432 -16.69 -23.98 7.79
C ARG A 432 -17.58 -24.75 8.77
N ASP A 433 -17.39 -26.06 8.90
CA ASP A 433 -18.28 -26.89 9.73
C ASP A 433 -18.16 -26.57 11.21
N SER A 434 -16.91 -26.37 11.69
CA SER A 434 -16.65 -25.92 13.06
C SER A 434 -17.25 -24.55 13.33
N ALA A 435 -17.11 -23.60 12.38
CA ALA A 435 -17.71 -22.27 12.52
C ALA A 435 -19.23 -22.35 12.65
N LEU A 436 -19.89 -23.12 11.77
CA LEU A 436 -21.35 -23.30 11.79
C LEU A 436 -21.83 -24.01 13.06
N TYR A 437 -21.09 -24.99 13.57
CA TYR A 437 -21.40 -25.64 14.84
C TYR A 437 -21.40 -24.62 15.98
N HIS A 438 -20.31 -23.85 16.12
CA HIS A 438 -20.16 -22.88 17.20
C HIS A 438 -21.20 -21.73 17.11
N PHE A 439 -21.50 -21.21 15.91
CA PHE A 439 -22.55 -20.21 15.78
C PHE A 439 -23.94 -20.75 16.16
N LYS A 440 -24.28 -21.99 15.77
CA LYS A 440 -25.55 -22.62 16.17
C LYS A 440 -25.65 -22.85 17.67
N GLU A 441 -24.55 -23.26 18.31
CA GLU A 441 -24.51 -23.37 19.77
C GLU A 441 -24.69 -22.00 20.44
N ALA A 442 -24.08 -20.93 19.91
CA ALA A 442 -24.24 -19.58 20.43
C ALA A 442 -25.70 -19.10 20.41
N LEU A 443 -26.45 -19.37 19.33
CA LEU A 443 -27.86 -18.97 19.21
C LEU A 443 -28.75 -19.51 20.33
N LYS A 444 -28.39 -20.62 20.99
CA LYS A 444 -29.18 -21.18 22.11
C LYS A 444 -29.18 -20.28 23.35
N TYR A 445 -28.21 -19.38 23.46
CA TYR A 445 -28.02 -18.51 24.61
C TYR A 445 -28.55 -17.08 24.41
N PHE A 446 -28.94 -16.71 23.18
CA PHE A 446 -29.41 -15.37 22.85
C PHE A 446 -30.88 -15.42 22.39
N PRO A 447 -31.77 -14.54 22.91
CA PRO A 447 -33.14 -14.46 22.43
C PRO A 447 -33.21 -14.06 20.96
N GLN A 448 -34.19 -14.59 20.21
CA GLN A 448 -34.35 -14.35 18.77
C GLN A 448 -34.49 -12.88 18.38
N TYR A 449 -35.00 -12.04 19.29
CA TYR A 449 -35.18 -10.60 19.10
C TYR A 449 -33.94 -9.77 19.49
N SER A 450 -32.86 -10.39 19.96
CA SER A 450 -31.64 -9.67 20.34
C SER A 450 -30.79 -9.33 19.13
N GLU A 451 -30.14 -8.16 19.16
CA GLU A 451 -29.19 -7.74 18.13
C GLU A 451 -28.07 -8.78 17.92
N LYS A 452 -27.63 -9.42 19.02
CA LYS A 452 -26.62 -10.48 18.98
C LYS A 452 -27.09 -11.70 18.19
N TYR A 453 -28.36 -12.09 18.34
CA TYR A 453 -28.93 -13.21 17.58
C TYR A 453 -28.93 -12.91 16.07
N GLU A 454 -29.32 -11.69 15.68
CA GLU A 454 -29.28 -11.26 14.29
C GLU A 454 -27.85 -11.21 13.72
N GLU A 455 -26.89 -10.76 14.53
CA GLU A 455 -25.46 -10.76 14.18
C GLU A 455 -24.97 -12.19 13.88
N ILE A 456 -25.27 -13.14 14.76
CA ILE A 456 -24.88 -14.55 14.58
C ILE A 456 -25.54 -15.15 13.32
N GLU A 457 -26.80 -14.84 13.05
CA GLU A 457 -27.51 -15.27 11.83
C GLU A 457 -26.86 -14.70 10.55
N ARG A 458 -26.42 -13.43 10.56
CA ARG A 458 -25.65 -12.84 9.45
C ARG A 458 -24.34 -13.58 9.24
N GLU A 459 -23.63 -13.90 10.31
CA GLU A 459 -22.39 -14.67 10.27
C GLU A 459 -22.60 -16.08 9.70
N ILE A 460 -23.64 -16.80 10.11
CA ILE A 460 -24.02 -18.11 9.54
C ILE A 460 -24.28 -18.01 8.04
N LYS A 461 -25.02 -17.00 7.60
CA LYS A 461 -25.30 -16.79 6.16
C LYS A 461 -24.01 -16.52 5.38
N SER A 462 -23.08 -15.75 5.95
CA SER A 462 -21.80 -15.43 5.32
C SER A 462 -20.90 -16.66 5.14
N VAL A 463 -20.95 -17.63 6.06
CA VAL A 463 -20.16 -18.88 6.01
C VAL A 463 -20.74 -19.90 5.02
N ARG A 464 -22.04 -19.78 4.71
CA ARG A 464 -22.73 -20.69 3.78
C ARG A 464 -22.51 -20.34 2.31
N ARG A 465 -22.36 -19.05 2.02
CA ARG A 465 -21.94 -18.53 0.72
C ARG A 465 -20.49 -18.92 0.46
#